data_AF-A0A7V5E393-F1
#
_entry.id   AF-A0A7V5E393-F1
#
_cell.length_a   1.000
_cell.length_b   1.000
_cell.length_c   1.000
_cell.angle_alpha   90.00
_cell.angle_beta   90.00
_cell.angle_gamma   90.00
#
_symmetry.space_group_name_H-M   'P 1'
#
loop_
_entity.id
_entity.type
_entity.pdbx_description
1 polymer ?
#
loop_
_entity_poly.entity_id
_entity_poly.type
_entity_poly.pdbx_seq_one_letter_code
_entity_poly.pdbx_strand_id
1 'polypeptide(L)'
;MSYKRQRLLHWDPSYTPRLLEDLKVPRVREGVFHLQLCPCRKRTFPELSEAILALSTVGVNTLKISAFLEGIYGTFYSPQSISYLVEVGSAQVRLLWEKP
;
A
#
# COMPACT_ATOMS: atom_id res chain seq x y z
N MET A 1 13.29 -44.65 3.20
CA MET A 1 12.62 -43.33 3.26
C MET A 1 13.69 -42.25 3.32
N SER A 2 13.96 -41.58 2.19
CA SER A 2 15.12 -40.70 2.01
C SER A 2 14.66 -39.25 1.81
N TYR A 3 14.76 -38.42 2.87
CA TYR A 3 14.56 -36.98 2.78
C TYR A 3 15.75 -36.33 2.06
N LYS A 4 15.58 -35.99 0.78
CA LYS A 4 16.58 -35.18 0.04
C LYS A 4 16.25 -33.69 0.12
N ARG A 5 17.20 -32.98 0.76
CA ARG A 5 17.43 -31.54 0.72
C ARG A 5 17.18 -30.93 -0.67
N GLN A 6 16.43 -29.83 -0.72
CA GLN A 6 16.49 -28.86 -1.82
C GLN A 6 16.72 -27.49 -1.15
N ARG A 7 17.98 -27.09 -1.08
CA ARG A 7 18.64 -26.14 -2.00
C ARG A 7 18.18 -24.70 -1.70
N LEU A 8 18.89 -24.11 -0.74
CA LEU A 8 18.89 -22.70 -0.42
C LEU A 8 19.04 -21.89 -1.71
N LEU A 9 18.03 -21.05 -2.01
CA LEU A 9 18.12 -20.01 -3.02
C LEU A 9 19.16 -19.01 -2.53
N HIS A 10 20.18 -18.77 -3.36
CA HIS A 10 21.15 -17.71 -3.10
C HIS A 10 20.41 -16.37 -3.21
N TRP A 11 20.55 -15.53 -2.20
CA TRP A 11 20.02 -14.16 -2.23
C TRP A 11 21.04 -13.29 -2.97
N ASP A 12 20.70 -12.84 -4.18
CA ASP A 12 21.53 -11.91 -4.96
C ASP A 12 21.27 -10.45 -4.50
N PRO A 13 22.27 -9.74 -3.95
CA PRO A 13 22.10 -8.40 -3.38
C PRO A 13 21.99 -7.27 -4.42
N SER A 14 22.05 -7.58 -5.72
CA SER A 14 21.84 -6.61 -6.81
C SER A 14 20.36 -6.39 -7.16
N TYR A 15 19.45 -7.13 -6.52
CA TYR A 15 18.01 -6.98 -6.72
C TYR A 15 17.49 -5.75 -5.98
N THR A 16 17.77 -4.55 -6.50
CA THR A 16 17.01 -3.36 -6.13
C THR A 16 15.55 -3.61 -6.50
N PRO A 17 14.58 -3.49 -5.58
CA PRO A 17 13.18 -3.72 -5.90
C PRO A 17 12.69 -2.56 -6.76
N ARG A 18 12.94 -2.62 -8.08
CA ARG A 18 12.11 -1.90 -9.04
C ARG A 18 10.69 -2.41 -8.80
N LEU A 19 9.76 -1.48 -8.63
CA LEU A 19 8.32 -1.78 -8.57
C LEU A 19 8.00 -2.87 -9.60
N LEU A 20 7.46 -3.99 -9.11
CA LEU A 20 7.03 -5.08 -9.98
C LEU A 20 5.70 -4.66 -10.61
N GLU A 21 5.76 -3.76 -11.59
CA GLU A 21 4.61 -3.14 -12.27
C GLU A 21 3.66 -4.19 -12.87
N ASP A 22 4.18 -5.39 -13.15
CA ASP A 22 3.45 -6.53 -13.71
C ASP A 22 3.37 -7.73 -12.77
N LEU A 23 3.19 -7.51 -11.46
CA LEU A 23 2.98 -8.61 -10.52
C LEU A 23 1.68 -9.38 -10.86
N LYS A 24 1.84 -10.52 -11.54
CA LYS A 24 0.77 -11.46 -11.83
C LYS A 24 0.55 -12.35 -10.62
N VAL A 25 -0.50 -12.09 -9.86
CA VAL A 25 -0.93 -12.95 -8.76
C VAL A 25 -1.71 -14.14 -9.33
N PRO A 26 -1.27 -15.39 -9.10
CA PRO A 26 -2.02 -16.58 -9.50
C PRO A 26 -3.45 -16.56 -8.94
N ARG A 27 -4.44 -16.93 -9.76
CA ARG A 27 -5.83 -17.08 -9.32
C ARG A 27 -6.31 -18.51 -9.52
N VAL A 28 -7.08 -19.00 -8.56
CA VAL A 28 -7.84 -20.26 -8.70
C VAL A 28 -9.06 -20.05 -9.60
N ARG A 29 -9.50 -21.12 -10.29
CA ARG A 29 -10.63 -21.04 -11.23
C ARG A 29 -11.94 -20.67 -10.56
N GLU A 30 -12.20 -21.12 -9.33
CA GLU A 30 -13.43 -20.75 -8.61
C GLU A 30 -13.43 -19.29 -8.13
N GLY A 31 -12.28 -18.60 -8.17
CA GLY A 31 -12.16 -17.20 -7.72
C GLY A 31 -12.25 -16.99 -6.20
N VAL A 32 -12.29 -18.06 -5.41
CA VAL A 32 -12.44 -18.02 -3.93
C VAL A 32 -11.12 -17.73 -3.20
N PHE A 33 -9.98 -17.84 -3.89
CA PHE A 33 -8.68 -17.55 -3.29
C PHE A 33 -8.43 -16.04 -3.15
N HIS A 34 -8.22 -15.60 -1.90
CA HIS A 34 -7.88 -14.22 -1.56
C HIS A 34 -6.49 -14.17 -0.92
N LEU A 35 -5.55 -13.45 -1.56
CA LEU A 35 -4.21 -13.28 -1.00
C LEU A 35 -4.26 -12.35 0.22
N GLN A 36 -3.75 -12.82 1.37
CA GLN A 36 -3.70 -12.01 2.59
C GLN A 36 -2.69 -10.86 2.49
N LEU A 37 -1.55 -11.09 1.81
CA LEU A 37 -0.48 -10.10 1.66
C LEU A 37 -0.85 -8.95 0.69
N CYS A 38 -1.60 -9.25 -0.36
CA CYS A 38 -2.12 -8.24 -1.29
C CYS A 38 -3.65 -8.34 -1.28
N PRO A 39 -4.31 -7.71 -0.30
CA PRO A 39 -5.76 -7.75 -0.22
C PRO A 39 -6.38 -7.23 -1.51
N CYS A 40 -7.42 -7.93 -1.97
CA CYS A 40 -8.08 -7.62 -3.24
C CYS A 40 -8.50 -6.15 -3.27
N ARG A 41 -8.12 -5.45 -4.35
CA ARG A 41 -8.44 -4.03 -4.64
C ARG A 41 -7.85 -2.99 -3.69
N LYS A 42 -7.10 -3.37 -2.65
CA LYS A 42 -6.35 -2.42 -1.82
C LYS A 42 -5.00 -2.15 -2.47
N ARG A 43 -4.87 -0.98 -3.10
CA ARG A 43 -3.63 -0.49 -3.71
C ARG A 43 -2.97 0.64 -2.92
N THR A 44 -3.53 0.95 -1.75
CA THR A 44 -3.05 2.02 -0.89
C THR A 44 -2.04 1.48 0.11
N PHE A 45 -0.94 2.19 0.30
CA PHE A 45 -0.01 1.94 1.38
C PHE A 45 -0.56 2.56 2.67
N PRO A 46 -0.81 1.77 3.74
CA PRO A 46 -1.33 2.30 5.00
C PRO A 46 -0.37 3.32 5.63
N GLU A 47 0.94 3.14 5.47
CA GLU A 47 1.98 4.04 5.96
C GLU A 47 1.88 5.47 5.39
N LEU A 48 1.38 5.63 4.15
CA LEU A 48 1.21 6.96 3.54
C LEU A 48 -0.04 7.69 4.03
N SER A 49 -1.00 6.97 4.61
CA SER A 49 -2.29 7.56 5.00
C SER A 49 -2.14 8.59 6.12
N GLU A 50 -1.24 8.34 7.07
CA GLU A 50 -0.93 9.26 8.18
C GLU A 50 -0.24 10.53 7.67
N ALA A 51 0.72 10.41 6.76
CA ALA A 51 1.39 11.56 6.15
C ALA A 51 0.41 12.42 5.35
N ILE A 52 -0.49 11.79 4.58
CA ILE A 52 -1.55 12.49 3.83
C ILE A 52 -2.49 13.21 4.79
N LEU A 53 -2.88 12.56 5.89
CA LEU A 53 -3.73 13.15 6.92
C LEU A 53 -3.04 14.37 7.55
N ALA A 54 -1.78 14.25 7.94
CA ALA A 54 -1.01 15.34 8.54
C ALA A 54 -0.84 16.55 7.59
N LEU A 55 -0.56 16.30 6.31
CA LEU A 55 -0.48 17.38 5.30
C LEU A 55 -1.84 18.06 5.10
N SER A 56 -2.92 17.28 5.12
CA SER A 56 -4.27 17.81 5.00
C SER A 56 -4.70 18.63 6.23
N THR A 57 -4.32 18.23 7.44
CA THR A 57 -4.66 18.98 8.68
C THR A 57 -3.90 20.29 8.79
N VAL A 58 -2.67 20.36 8.26
CA VAL A 58 -1.90 21.62 8.12
C VAL A 58 -2.52 22.55 7.06
N GLY A 59 -3.46 22.07 6.25
CA GLY A 59 -4.15 22.86 5.23
C GLY A 59 -3.43 22.88 3.88
N VAL A 60 -2.56 21.91 3.61
CA VAL A 60 -1.93 21.80 2.28
C VAL A 60 -3.00 21.40 1.25
N ASN A 61 -3.03 22.11 0.12
CA ASN A 61 -3.95 21.81 -0.97
C ASN A 61 -3.73 20.38 -1.50
N THR A 62 -4.80 19.62 -1.72
CA THR A 62 -4.78 18.25 -2.25
C THR A 62 -4.03 18.11 -3.57
N LEU A 63 -4.06 19.12 -4.45
CA LEU A 63 -3.27 19.15 -5.68
C LEU A 63 -1.76 19.20 -5.40
N LYS A 64 -1.34 19.97 -4.39
CA LYS A 64 0.07 20.05 -3.98
C LYS A 64 0.51 18.75 -3.31
N ILE A 65 -0.36 18.15 -2.49
CA ILE A 65 -0.11 16.83 -1.90
C ILE A 65 0.07 15.78 -3.00
N SER A 66 -0.79 15.78 -4.03
CA SER A 66 -0.69 14.88 -5.18
C SER A 66 0.66 15.01 -5.89
N ALA A 67 1.06 16.23 -6.27
CA ALA A 67 2.34 16.48 -6.92
C ALA A 67 3.54 16.10 -6.04
N PHE A 68 3.45 16.31 -4.72
CA PHE A 68 4.48 15.93 -3.76
C PHE A 68 4.64 14.40 -3.66
N LEU A 69 3.53 13.67 -3.57
CA LEU A 69 3.55 12.20 -3.53
C LEU A 69 4.06 11.59 -4.84
N GLU A 70 3.71 12.18 -5.98
CA GLU A 70 4.24 11.78 -7.28
C GLU A 70 5.75 12.02 -7.35
N GLY A 71 6.24 13.16 -6.87
CA GLY A 71 7.66 13.50 -6.90
C GLY A 71 8.56 12.63 -6.01
N ILE A 72 8.06 12.19 -4.85
CA ILE A 72 8.85 11.37 -3.90
C ILE A 72 8.68 9.88 -4.16
N TYR A 73 7.43 9.44 -4.31
CA TYR A 73 7.10 8.00 -4.34
C TYR A 73 6.87 7.47 -5.75
N GLY A 74 6.79 8.34 -6.78
CA GLY A 74 6.45 7.93 -8.15
C GLY A 74 5.02 7.42 -8.30
N THR A 75 4.18 7.56 -7.26
CA THR A 75 2.80 7.08 -7.26
C THR A 75 1.84 8.25 -7.40
N PHE A 76 1.02 8.22 -8.46
CA PHE A 76 -0.03 9.20 -8.67
C PHE A 76 -1.24 8.94 -7.77
N TYR A 77 -1.59 9.92 -6.94
CA TYR A 77 -2.85 9.94 -6.19
C TYR A 77 -3.74 11.06 -6.71
N SER A 78 -4.96 10.71 -7.15
CA SER A 78 -5.93 11.73 -7.55
C SER A 78 -6.36 12.58 -6.33
N PRO A 79 -6.76 13.85 -6.52
CA PRO A 79 -7.30 14.67 -5.43
C PRO A 79 -8.48 14.01 -4.72
N GLN A 80 -9.33 13.29 -5.45
CA GLN A 80 -10.45 12.53 -4.89
C GLN A 80 -9.96 11.38 -4.01
N SER A 81 -8.92 10.66 -4.45
CA SER A 81 -8.29 9.60 -3.65
C SER A 81 -7.70 10.15 -2.36
N ILE A 82 -7.07 11.33 -2.42
CA ILE A 82 -6.51 12.01 -1.24
C ILE A 82 -7.62 12.35 -0.25
N SER A 83 -8.72 12.96 -0.71
CA SER A 83 -9.88 13.26 0.15
C SER A 83 -10.46 12.01 0.80
N TYR A 84 -10.61 10.92 0.04
CA TYR A 84 -11.07 9.64 0.58
C TYR A 84 -10.13 9.09 1.66
N LEU A 85 -8.81 9.19 1.47
CA LEU A 85 -7.84 8.73 2.45
C LEU A 85 -7.86 9.56 3.73
N VAL A 86 -8.08 10.87 3.63
CA VAL A 86 -8.25 11.75 4.79
C VAL A 86 -9.49 11.34 5.58
N GLU A 87 -10.61 11.05 4.90
CA GLU A 87 -11.84 10.59 5.55
C GLU A 87 -11.62 9.27 6.29
N VAL A 88 -11.05 8.26 5.62
CA VAL A 88 -10.77 6.95 6.21
C VAL A 88 -9.78 7.05 7.37
N GLY A 89 -8.70 7.82 7.21
CA GLY A 89 -7.71 8.04 8.26
C GLY A 89 -8.31 8.74 9.49
N SER A 90 -9.16 9.74 9.28
CA SER A 90 -9.84 10.42 10.38
C SER A 90 -10.79 9.49 11.15
N ALA A 91 -11.48 8.58 10.47
CA ALA A 91 -12.34 7.58 11.08
C ALA A 91 -11.54 6.59 11.94
N GLN A 92 -10.38 6.13 11.45
CA GLN A 92 -9.48 5.26 12.22
C GLN A 92 -8.97 5.93 13.49
N VAL A 93 -8.55 7.19 13.39
CA VAL A 93 -8.12 7.97 14.56
C VAL A 93 -9.26 8.06 15.58
N ARG A 94 -10.48 8.39 15.16
CA ARG A 94 -11.65 8.43 16.07
C ARG A 94 -11.89 7.09 16.78
N LEU A 95 -11.85 5.98 16.05
CA LEU A 95 -12.02 4.63 16.63
C LEU A 95 -10.94 4.29 17.67
N LEU A 96 -9.70 4.75 17.46
CA LEU A 96 -8.62 4.59 18.43
C LEU A 96 -8.90 5.36 19.72
N TRP A 97 -9.41 6.59 19.61
CA TRP A 97 -9.77 7.42 20.77
C TRP A 97 -11.01 6.93 21.53
N GLU A 98 -11.88 6.15 20.89
CA GLU A 98 -13.13 5.63 21.49
C GLU A 98 -12.92 4.33 22.27
N LYS A 99 -11.79 3.64 22.07
CA LYS A 99 -11.40 2.50 22.92
C LYS A 99 -10.84 3.02 24.25
N PRO A 100 -11.41 2.63 25.41
CA PRO A 100 -10.90 3.01 26.73
C PRO A 100 -9.55 2.35 27.05
#